data_AF-A0A9E6ZB91-F1
#
_entry.id   AF-A0A9E6ZB91-F1
#
_cell.length_a   1.000
_cell.length_b   1.000
_cell.length_c   1.000
_cell.angle_alpha   90.00
_cell.angle_beta   90.00
_cell.angle_gamma   90.00
#
_symmetry.space_group_name_H-M   'P 1'
#
loop_
_entity.id
_entity.type
_entity.pdbx_description
1 polymer ?
#
loop_
_entity_poly.entity_id
_entity_poly.type
_entity_poly.pdbx_seq_one_letter_code
_entity_poly.pdbx_strand_id
1 'polypeptide(L)'
;MSTTQNRFILRPLELKHLFDFAIRLLRFNFVPMFLSMAMVQLPLALIGIPLSLKMVAIAEKFQDPSFMTNSSGMDIWNSIVLEFGDIFLFLILGMIGAALYQLLVTPLGLLTCSRLAARALDGHRDDFGSAFRFALSRYWPTQVALATFFLPTVLLALLILIMVLIAQASGSDSAIIVIASTGVFLIWAASIATMLMYFRFFPALCGALQACEEGPDPGMVAQGVWYLKRAFSLSQGYYGRIFLMMLMMYIVWYMFNGGLQSTIELLVMLYDYMSSGSVDITEYITQQAEGNSDPLRMGLQMSIMHIVMLIFPPLWQCYKLLLYVDLRCRREAFDIYQLVESDEAGEDMAISAPQ
;
A
#
# COMPACT_ATOMS: atom_id res chain seq x y z
N MET A 1 4.18 9.25 33.38
CA MET A 1 3.26 10.02 32.51
C MET A 1 1.86 9.76 33.01
N SER A 2 1.15 10.81 33.45
CA SER A 2 -0.08 10.71 34.22
C SER A 2 -1.27 10.21 33.38
N THR A 3 -2.15 9.47 34.04
CA THR A 3 -3.43 8.88 33.57
C THR A 3 -4.41 9.85 32.89
N THR A 4 -4.09 11.14 32.84
CA THR A 4 -4.90 12.20 32.22
C THR A 4 -4.83 12.22 30.69
N GLN A 5 -3.84 11.56 30.07
CA GLN A 5 -3.71 11.55 28.60
C GLN A 5 -4.67 10.59 27.87
N ASN A 6 -5.23 9.58 28.57
CA ASN A 6 -6.11 8.57 27.96
C ASN A 6 -7.57 9.04 27.77
N ARG A 7 -7.98 10.19 28.32
CA ARG A 7 -9.37 10.68 28.23
C ARG A 7 -9.72 11.44 26.93
N PHE A 8 -8.76 11.65 26.02
CA PHE A 8 -8.98 12.50 24.83
C PHE A 8 -9.50 11.75 23.58
N ILE A 9 -9.65 10.43 23.61
CA ILE A 9 -10.06 9.63 22.44
C ILE A 9 -11.59 9.42 22.41
N LEU A 10 -12.34 10.29 23.07
CA LEU A 10 -13.77 10.07 23.36
C LEU A 10 -14.65 11.15 22.72
N ARG A 11 -14.19 11.73 21.61
CA ARG A 11 -14.98 12.69 20.82
C ARG A 11 -14.75 12.44 19.34
N PRO A 12 -15.76 12.73 18.50
CA PRO A 12 -15.61 12.63 17.06
C PRO A 12 -14.44 13.52 16.60
N LEU A 13 -13.43 12.93 15.96
CA LEU A 13 -12.18 13.60 15.64
C LEU A 13 -12.35 14.54 14.43
N GLU A 14 -11.78 15.74 14.53
CA GLU A 14 -11.57 16.62 13.38
C GLU A 14 -10.34 16.17 12.60
N LEU A 15 -10.27 16.55 11.32
CA LEU A 15 -9.18 16.20 10.42
C LEU A 15 -7.80 16.60 10.96
N LYS A 16 -7.67 17.79 11.56
CA LYS A 16 -6.42 18.27 12.17
C LYS A 16 -5.96 17.36 13.30
N HIS A 17 -6.90 16.88 14.11
CA HIS A 17 -6.62 16.00 15.24
C HIS A 17 -6.21 14.60 14.77
N LEU A 18 -6.83 14.09 13.70
CA LEU A 18 -6.44 12.79 13.13
C LEU A 18 -4.97 12.74 12.74
N PHE A 19 -4.45 13.81 12.12
CA PHE A 19 -3.04 13.86 11.70
C PHE A 19 -2.08 14.00 12.89
N ASP A 20 -2.38 14.91 13.82
CA ASP A 20 -1.56 15.12 15.01
C ASP A 20 -1.48 13.85 15.86
N PHE A 21 -2.62 13.17 16.07
CA PHE A 21 -2.65 11.90 16.81
C PHE A 21 -1.95 10.77 16.04
N ALA A 22 -2.08 10.69 14.72
CA ALA A 22 -1.36 9.70 13.92
C ALA A 22 0.16 9.84 14.09
N ILE A 23 0.67 11.07 14.08
CA ILE A 23 2.10 11.34 14.31
C ILE A 23 2.50 10.93 15.73
N ARG A 24 1.66 11.20 16.74
CA ARG A 24 1.95 10.80 18.13
C ARG A 24 2.01 9.29 18.29
N LEU A 25 1.06 8.55 17.70
CA LEU A 25 1.05 7.09 17.69
C LEU A 25 2.30 6.53 17.01
N LEU A 26 2.65 7.08 15.84
CA LEU A 26 3.86 6.70 15.13
C LEU A 26 5.10 6.96 15.98
N ARG A 27 5.21 8.13 16.63
CA ARG A 27 6.36 8.47 17.49
C ARG A 27 6.49 7.51 18.67
N PHE A 28 5.37 7.09 19.25
CA PHE A 28 5.35 6.22 20.41
C PHE A 28 5.93 4.83 20.12
N ASN A 29 5.66 4.29 18.92
CA ASN A 29 6.09 2.96 18.47
C ASN A 29 6.90 3.03 17.16
N PHE A 30 7.74 4.06 16.99
CA PHE A 30 8.41 4.35 15.71
C PHE A 30 9.26 3.18 15.22
N VAL A 31 10.17 2.69 16.07
CA VAL A 31 11.10 1.60 15.71
C VAL A 31 10.37 0.31 15.32
N PRO A 32 9.43 -0.25 16.13
CA PRO A 32 8.76 -1.48 15.75
C PRO A 32 7.85 -1.32 14.52
N MET A 33 7.23 -0.14 14.31
CA MET A 33 6.46 0.11 13.10
C MET A 33 7.35 0.24 11.85
N PHE A 34 8.50 0.90 11.98
CA PHE A 34 9.49 0.99 10.91
C PHE A 34 10.02 -0.39 10.52
N LEU A 35 10.39 -1.22 11.50
CA LEU A 35 10.82 -2.61 11.26
C LEU A 35 9.74 -3.44 10.58
N SER A 36 8.48 -3.28 10.98
CA SER A 36 7.34 -3.97 10.36
C SER A 36 7.22 -3.66 8.87
N MET A 37 7.42 -2.40 8.48
CA MET A 37 7.33 -2.00 7.09
C MET A 37 8.62 -2.24 6.31
N ALA A 38 9.79 -2.16 6.95
CA ALA A 38 11.06 -2.54 6.35
C ALA A 38 11.04 -4.02 5.93
N MET A 39 10.45 -4.90 6.74
CA MET A 39 10.27 -6.31 6.38
C MET A 39 9.43 -6.51 5.10
N VAL A 40 8.48 -5.62 4.81
CA VAL A 40 7.66 -5.67 3.57
C VAL A 40 8.38 -5.00 2.41
N GLN A 41 8.89 -3.79 2.62
CA GLN A 41 9.36 -2.91 1.54
C GLN A 41 10.79 -3.20 1.12
N LEU A 42 11.67 -3.64 2.02
CA LEU A 42 13.07 -3.91 1.69
C LEU A 42 13.19 -5.07 0.67
N PRO A 43 12.51 -6.21 0.82
CA PRO A 43 12.57 -7.27 -0.19
C PRO A 43 12.00 -6.83 -1.54
N LEU A 44 10.94 -6.01 -1.53
CA LEU A 44 10.39 -5.43 -2.75
C LEU A 44 11.35 -4.45 -3.42
N ALA A 45 12.05 -3.62 -2.66
CA ALA A 45 13.08 -2.73 -3.19
C ALA A 45 14.26 -3.53 -3.77
N LEU A 46 14.69 -4.59 -3.09
CA LEU A 46 15.77 -5.47 -3.55
C LEU A 46 15.45 -6.19 -4.87
N ILE A 47 14.17 -6.51 -5.12
CA ILE A 47 13.71 -7.08 -6.40
C ILE A 47 13.48 -5.96 -7.43
N GLY A 48 12.90 -4.84 -7.00
CA GLY A 48 12.48 -3.73 -7.86
C GLY A 48 13.65 -2.94 -8.46
N ILE A 49 14.74 -2.74 -7.70
CA ILE A 49 15.92 -2.00 -8.19
C ILE A 49 16.54 -2.70 -9.41
N PRO A 50 16.95 -3.99 -9.36
CA PRO A 50 17.46 -4.69 -10.53
C PRO A 50 16.47 -4.71 -11.70
N LEU A 51 15.17 -4.88 -11.42
CA LEU A 51 14.13 -4.87 -12.44
C LEU A 51 14.04 -3.51 -13.16
N SER A 52 14.09 -2.42 -12.40
CA SER A 52 14.07 -1.06 -12.95
C SER A 52 15.31 -0.76 -13.80
N LEU A 53 16.50 -1.19 -13.37
CA LEU A 53 17.73 -1.02 -14.15
C LEU A 53 17.68 -1.79 -15.47
N LYS A 54 17.11 -3.01 -15.45
CA LYS A 54 16.91 -3.79 -16.68
C LYS A 54 15.90 -3.12 -17.62
N MET A 55 14.83 -2.53 -17.09
CA MET A 55 13.85 -1.79 -17.89
C MET A 55 14.45 -0.56 -18.57
N VAL A 56 15.34 0.15 -17.90
CA VAL A 56 16.06 1.30 -18.47
C VAL A 56 16.97 0.85 -19.61
N ALA A 57 17.76 -0.21 -19.39
CA ALA A 57 18.63 -0.77 -20.44
C ALA A 57 17.84 -1.24 -21.67
N ILE A 58 16.61 -1.74 -21.48
CA ILE A 58 15.70 -2.07 -22.57
C ILE A 58 15.23 -0.78 -23.28
N ALA A 59 14.79 0.23 -22.52
CA ALA A 59 14.30 1.48 -23.07
C ALA A 59 15.37 2.22 -23.89
N GLU A 60 16.62 2.25 -23.41
CA GLU A 60 17.77 2.81 -24.13
C GLU A 60 18.00 2.09 -25.47
N LYS A 61 17.94 0.75 -25.49
CA LYS A 61 18.04 -0.02 -26.74
C LYS A 61 16.90 0.27 -27.72
N PHE A 62 15.68 0.51 -27.23
CA PHE A 62 14.56 0.91 -28.09
C PHE A 62 14.68 2.33 -28.64
N GLN A 63 15.45 3.19 -27.98
CA GLN A 63 15.74 4.54 -28.44
C GLN A 63 16.91 4.60 -29.43
N ASP A 64 17.71 3.53 -29.55
CA ASP A 64 18.79 3.43 -30.53
C ASP A 64 18.22 3.39 -31.96
N PRO A 65 18.49 4.42 -32.80
CA PRO A 65 17.97 4.49 -34.17
C PRO A 65 18.40 3.30 -35.02
N SER A 66 19.55 2.68 -34.72
CA SER A 66 20.10 1.55 -35.48
C SER A 66 19.24 0.28 -35.34
N PHE A 67 18.52 0.14 -34.22
CA PHE A 67 17.61 -0.97 -33.96
C PHE A 67 16.33 -0.88 -34.80
N MET A 68 15.78 0.33 -35.00
CA MET A 68 14.55 0.54 -35.78
C MET A 68 14.76 0.46 -37.29
N THR A 69 15.95 0.76 -37.80
CA THR A 69 16.22 0.80 -39.26
C THR A 69 16.46 -0.56 -39.90
N ASN A 70 16.83 -1.60 -39.14
CA ASN A 70 17.32 -2.88 -39.69
C ASN A 70 16.30 -4.03 -39.69
N SER A 71 15.07 -3.80 -39.25
CA SER A 71 14.15 -4.88 -38.92
C SER A 71 12.81 -4.72 -39.63
N SER A 72 12.47 -5.69 -40.48
CA SER A 72 11.12 -5.81 -41.03
C SER A 72 10.13 -6.07 -39.88
N GLY A 73 8.88 -5.57 -39.95
CA GLY A 73 7.95 -5.55 -38.81
C GLY A 73 7.66 -6.89 -38.11
N MET A 74 7.92 -8.03 -38.77
CA MET A 74 7.81 -9.38 -38.20
C MET A 74 9.13 -9.90 -37.60
N ASP A 75 10.27 -9.48 -38.13
CA ASP A 75 11.61 -9.79 -37.58
C ASP A 75 11.92 -8.99 -36.31
N ILE A 76 11.25 -7.85 -36.11
CA ILE A 76 11.31 -7.06 -34.87
C ILE A 76 10.88 -7.89 -33.68
N TRP A 77 9.71 -8.53 -33.74
CA TRP A 77 9.19 -9.30 -32.62
C TRP A 77 10.03 -10.55 -32.33
N ASN A 78 10.48 -11.26 -33.36
CA ASN A 78 11.36 -12.41 -33.17
C ASN A 78 12.74 -12.00 -32.65
N SER A 79 13.32 -10.89 -33.12
CA SER A 79 14.58 -10.36 -32.58
C SER A 79 14.40 -9.89 -31.14
N ILE A 80 13.30 -9.20 -30.81
CA ILE A 80 13.01 -8.77 -29.44
C ILE A 80 12.87 -9.99 -28.51
N VAL A 81 12.12 -11.01 -28.92
CA VAL A 81 11.89 -12.20 -28.09
C VAL A 81 13.16 -13.04 -27.96
N LEU A 82 14.01 -13.13 -28.99
CA LEU A 82 15.27 -13.89 -28.92
C LEU A 82 16.38 -13.13 -28.19
N GLU A 83 16.48 -11.81 -28.37
CA GLU A 83 17.54 -10.99 -27.77
C GLU A 83 17.19 -10.56 -26.33
N PHE A 84 15.90 -10.40 -26.01
CA PHE A 84 15.42 -10.01 -24.69
C PHE A 84 14.59 -11.07 -23.99
N GLY A 85 14.50 -12.30 -24.53
CA GLY A 85 13.67 -13.37 -23.96
C GLY A 85 13.97 -13.65 -22.48
N ASP A 86 15.25 -13.70 -22.13
CA ASP A 86 15.69 -13.87 -20.74
C ASP A 86 15.28 -12.68 -19.85
N ILE A 87 15.31 -11.47 -20.41
CA ILE A 87 14.93 -10.24 -19.70
C ILE A 87 13.41 -10.16 -19.54
N PHE A 88 12.64 -10.55 -20.56
CA PHE A 88 11.17 -10.65 -20.50
C PHE A 88 10.73 -11.72 -19.50
N LEU A 89 11.37 -12.89 -19.50
CA LEU A 89 11.09 -13.95 -18.53
C LEU A 89 11.41 -13.47 -17.11
N PHE A 90 12.57 -12.85 -16.91
CA PHE A 90 12.95 -12.25 -15.62
C PHE A 90 11.96 -11.17 -15.18
N LEU A 91 11.47 -10.35 -16.11
CA LEU A 91 10.50 -9.29 -15.83
C LEU A 91 9.13 -9.84 -15.45
N ILE A 92 8.62 -10.82 -16.19
CA ILE A 92 7.35 -11.48 -15.90
C ILE A 92 7.44 -12.19 -14.54
N LEU A 93 8.48 -12.98 -14.31
CA LEU A 93 8.69 -13.68 -13.03
C LEU A 93 8.90 -12.70 -11.87
N GLY A 94 9.67 -11.63 -12.10
CA GLY A 94 9.91 -10.58 -11.11
C GLY A 94 8.64 -9.81 -10.76
N MET A 95 7.82 -9.45 -11.74
CA MET A 95 6.54 -8.78 -11.53
C MET A 95 5.53 -9.68 -10.80
N ILE A 96 5.37 -10.93 -11.25
CA ILE A 96 4.46 -11.89 -10.61
C ILE A 96 4.95 -12.17 -9.18
N GLY A 97 6.24 -12.40 -8.99
CA GLY A 97 6.86 -12.61 -7.69
C GLY A 97 6.65 -11.43 -6.75
N ALA A 98 6.88 -10.20 -7.22
CA ALA A 98 6.65 -8.98 -6.45
C ALA A 98 5.17 -8.78 -6.12
N ALA A 99 4.26 -9.05 -7.06
CA ALA A 99 2.82 -8.95 -6.84
C ALA A 99 2.32 -9.98 -5.82
N LEU A 100 2.76 -11.24 -5.92
CA LEU A 100 2.44 -12.30 -4.95
C LEU A 100 3.02 -11.96 -3.57
N TYR A 101 4.26 -11.49 -3.53
CA TYR A 101 4.90 -11.05 -2.30
C TYR A 101 4.12 -9.89 -1.66
N GLN A 102 3.72 -8.88 -2.44
CA GLN A 102 2.89 -7.78 -1.95
C GLN A 102 1.56 -8.28 -1.40
N LEU A 103 0.87 -9.17 -2.11
CA LEU A 103 -0.43 -9.72 -1.69
C LEU A 103 -0.32 -10.52 -0.38
N LEU A 104 0.77 -11.27 -0.21
CA LEU A 104 0.97 -12.13 0.95
C LEU A 104 1.56 -11.37 2.15
N VAL A 105 2.59 -10.56 1.94
CA VAL A 105 3.38 -9.99 3.05
C VAL A 105 2.89 -8.60 3.48
N THR A 106 2.34 -7.80 2.56
CA THR A 106 1.82 -6.46 2.91
C THR A 106 0.75 -6.53 3.99
N PRO A 107 -0.28 -7.40 3.91
CA PRO A 107 -1.31 -7.46 4.95
C PRO A 107 -0.75 -7.77 6.32
N LEU A 108 0.29 -8.60 6.41
CA LEU A 108 0.97 -8.93 7.65
C LEU A 108 1.68 -7.70 8.25
N GLY A 109 2.38 -6.92 7.43
CA GLY A 109 3.00 -5.66 7.85
C GLY A 109 1.98 -4.61 8.28
N LEU A 110 0.87 -4.47 7.54
CA LEU A 110 -0.22 -3.56 7.89
C LEU A 110 -0.88 -3.94 9.21
N LEU A 111 -1.18 -5.23 9.40
CA LEU A 111 -1.78 -5.76 10.62
C LEU A 111 -0.87 -5.59 11.84
N THR A 112 0.44 -5.79 11.67
CA THR A 112 1.44 -5.55 12.71
C THR A 112 1.46 -4.07 13.11
N CYS A 113 1.45 -3.15 12.13
CA CYS A 113 1.38 -1.70 12.39
C CYS A 113 0.06 -1.30 13.06
N SER A 114 -1.07 -1.83 12.58
CA SER A 114 -2.39 -1.58 13.16
C SER A 114 -2.45 -2.06 14.62
N ARG A 115 -1.85 -3.20 14.94
CA ARG A 115 -1.75 -3.71 16.32
C ARG A 115 -0.91 -2.81 17.21
N LEU A 116 0.26 -2.39 16.74
CA LEU A 116 1.14 -1.46 17.47
C LEU A 116 0.46 -0.11 17.71
N ALA A 117 -0.29 0.39 16.73
CA ALA A 117 -1.04 1.63 16.85
C ALA A 117 -2.24 1.48 17.81
N ALA A 118 -2.94 0.34 17.80
CA ALA A 118 -4.04 0.06 18.72
C ALA A 118 -3.55 0.01 20.17
N ARG A 119 -2.44 -0.69 20.43
CA ARG A 119 -1.83 -0.74 21.76
C ARG A 119 -1.34 0.62 22.24
N ALA A 120 -0.79 1.42 21.33
CA ALA A 120 -0.40 2.79 21.64
C ALA A 120 -1.59 3.68 22.02
N LEU A 121 -2.77 3.46 21.43
CA LEU A 121 -4.00 4.16 21.83
C LEU A 121 -4.41 3.78 23.25
N ASP A 122 -4.22 2.52 23.65
CA ASP A 122 -4.45 2.06 25.02
C ASP A 122 -3.36 2.53 26.00
N GLY A 123 -2.34 3.25 25.54
CA GLY A 123 -1.20 3.71 26.35
C GLY A 123 -0.12 2.64 26.59
N HIS A 124 -0.22 1.47 25.96
CA HIS A 124 0.71 0.36 26.12
C HIS A 124 1.74 0.31 25.00
N ARG A 125 3.01 0.07 25.34
CA ARG A 125 4.06 -0.23 24.36
C ARG A 125 4.09 -1.73 24.11
N ASP A 126 4.11 -2.12 22.85
CA ASP A 126 4.24 -3.51 22.43
C ASP A 126 5.51 -3.65 21.55
N ASP A 127 6.22 -4.76 21.70
CA ASP A 127 7.41 -5.04 20.91
C ASP A 127 7.03 -5.50 19.50
N PHE A 128 7.97 -5.36 18.55
CA PHE A 128 7.79 -5.89 17.20
C PHE A 128 7.42 -7.39 17.22
N GLY A 129 8.11 -8.19 18.02
CA GLY A 129 7.90 -9.64 18.07
C GLY A 129 6.56 -10.08 18.66
N SER A 130 5.98 -9.32 19.60
CA SER A 130 4.62 -9.62 20.11
C SER A 130 3.56 -9.23 19.08
N ALA A 131 3.69 -8.03 18.50
CA ALA A 131 2.78 -7.55 17.46
C ALA A 131 2.81 -8.44 16.21
N PHE A 132 3.98 -8.93 15.81
CA PHE A 132 4.13 -9.81 14.65
C PHE A 132 3.53 -11.20 14.89
N ARG A 133 3.72 -11.78 16.08
CA ARG A 133 3.07 -13.06 16.47
C ARG A 133 1.54 -12.92 16.48
N PHE A 134 1.03 -11.80 16.98
CA PHE A 134 -0.39 -11.47 16.88
C PHE A 134 -0.84 -11.41 15.42
N ALA A 135 -0.09 -10.70 14.57
CA ALA A 135 -0.40 -10.57 13.15
C ALA A 135 -0.43 -11.92 12.43
N LEU A 136 0.51 -12.83 12.73
CA LEU A 136 0.51 -14.20 12.20
C LEU A 136 -0.75 -14.98 12.61
N SER A 137 -1.19 -14.84 13.86
CA SER A 137 -2.41 -15.52 14.33
C SER A 137 -3.69 -15.04 13.64
N ARG A 138 -3.72 -13.77 13.20
CA ARG A 138 -4.87 -13.14 12.53
C ARG A 138 -4.67 -12.96 11.02
N TYR A 139 -3.61 -13.55 10.47
CA TYR A 139 -3.23 -13.42 9.07
C TYR A 139 -4.27 -14.04 8.14
N TRP A 140 -4.65 -15.30 8.38
CA TRP A 140 -5.56 -16.04 7.52
C TRP A 140 -6.96 -15.41 7.42
N PRO A 141 -7.62 -15.01 8.52
CA PRO A 141 -8.87 -14.26 8.44
C PRO A 141 -8.77 -12.97 7.60
N THR A 142 -7.64 -12.26 7.70
CA THR A 142 -7.37 -11.03 6.93
C THR A 142 -7.18 -11.35 5.45
N GLN A 143 -6.47 -12.42 5.12
CA GLN A 143 -6.33 -12.90 3.75
C GLN A 143 -7.65 -13.35 3.15
N VAL A 144 -8.53 -14.01 3.91
CA VAL A 144 -9.86 -14.36 3.42
C VAL A 144 -10.68 -13.11 3.11
N ALA A 145 -10.59 -12.07 3.95
CA ALA A 145 -11.27 -10.80 3.69
C ALA A 145 -10.74 -10.14 2.40
N LEU A 146 -9.42 -10.10 2.21
CA LEU A 146 -8.79 -9.58 0.99
C LEU A 146 -9.14 -10.41 -0.25
N ALA A 147 -9.06 -11.74 -0.16
CA ALA A 147 -9.40 -12.64 -1.24
C ALA A 147 -10.87 -12.47 -1.64
N THR A 148 -11.80 -12.44 -0.68
CA THR A 148 -13.23 -12.21 -0.94
C THR A 148 -13.46 -10.87 -1.65
N PHE A 149 -12.65 -9.85 -1.33
CA PHE A 149 -12.72 -8.53 -1.94
C PHE A 149 -12.18 -8.49 -3.38
N PHE A 150 -11.05 -9.16 -3.66
CA PHE A 150 -10.40 -9.14 -4.98
C PHE A 150 -10.88 -10.24 -5.95
N LEU A 151 -11.45 -11.34 -5.43
CA LEU A 151 -11.89 -12.49 -6.22
C LEU A 151 -12.82 -12.10 -7.38
N PRO A 152 -13.82 -11.21 -7.22
CA PRO A 152 -14.68 -10.81 -8.34
C PRO A 152 -13.91 -10.16 -9.49
N THR A 153 -12.92 -9.31 -9.20
CA THR A 153 -12.10 -8.65 -10.22
C THR A 153 -11.20 -9.65 -10.93
N VAL A 154 -10.62 -10.61 -10.19
CA VAL A 154 -9.79 -11.67 -10.78
C VAL A 154 -10.63 -12.60 -11.66
N LEU A 155 -11.81 -13.01 -11.21
CA LEU A 155 -12.72 -13.85 -11.99
C LEU A 155 -13.17 -13.16 -13.28
N LEU A 156 -13.45 -11.84 -13.22
CA LEU A 156 -13.77 -11.05 -14.40
C LEU A 156 -12.60 -11.02 -15.39
N ALA A 157 -11.37 -10.79 -14.91
CA ALA A 157 -10.19 -10.78 -15.76
C ALA A 157 -9.95 -12.15 -16.43
N LEU A 158 -10.12 -13.25 -15.69
CA LEU A 158 -10.02 -14.61 -16.22
C LEU A 158 -11.11 -14.89 -17.28
N LEU A 159 -12.35 -14.46 -17.04
CA LEU A 159 -13.44 -14.61 -18.00
C LEU A 159 -13.13 -13.90 -19.32
N ILE A 160 -12.62 -12.67 -19.24
CA ILE A 160 -12.22 -11.88 -20.41
C ILE A 160 -11.08 -12.58 -21.16
N LEU A 161 -10.07 -13.07 -20.44
CA LEU A 161 -8.95 -13.80 -21.04
C LEU A 161 -9.43 -15.05 -21.80
N ILE A 162 -10.35 -15.81 -21.22
CA ILE A 162 -10.95 -16.98 -21.89
C ILE A 162 -11.65 -16.56 -23.20
N MET A 163 -12.41 -15.47 -23.18
CA MET A 163 -13.09 -14.97 -24.37
C MET A 163 -12.11 -14.54 -25.48
N VAL A 164 -10.98 -13.91 -25.10
CA VAL A 164 -9.91 -13.55 -26.05
C VAL A 164 -9.28 -14.81 -26.65
N LEU A 165 -8.99 -15.83 -25.84
CA LEU A 165 -8.41 -17.08 -26.33
C LEU A 165 -9.35 -17.83 -27.28
N ILE A 166 -10.66 -17.83 -27.01
CA ILE A 166 -11.67 -18.41 -27.91
C ILE A 166 -11.72 -17.63 -29.24
N ALA A 167 -11.66 -16.30 -29.19
CA ALA A 167 -11.64 -15.46 -30.39
C ALA A 167 -10.35 -15.63 -31.22
N GLN A 168 -9.22 -15.86 -30.55
CA GLN A 168 -7.97 -16.18 -31.21
C GLN A 168 -8.06 -17.54 -31.93
N ALA A 169 -8.66 -18.54 -31.30
CA ALA A 169 -8.87 -19.86 -31.90
C ALA A 169 -9.82 -19.84 -33.11
N SER A 170 -10.72 -18.85 -33.22
CA SER A 170 -11.63 -18.71 -34.35
C SER A 170 -11.01 -17.99 -35.57
N GLY A 171 -9.79 -17.45 -35.44
CA GLY A 171 -9.08 -16.76 -36.52
C GLY A 171 -9.70 -15.41 -36.92
N SER A 172 -10.55 -14.82 -36.07
CA SER A 172 -11.19 -13.53 -36.34
C SER A 172 -10.46 -12.39 -35.64
N ASP A 173 -9.54 -11.73 -36.35
CA ASP A 173 -8.77 -10.59 -35.83
C ASP A 173 -9.67 -9.45 -35.32
N SER A 174 -10.79 -9.20 -36.00
CA SER A 174 -11.78 -8.19 -35.58
C SER A 174 -12.45 -8.57 -34.25
N ALA A 175 -12.76 -9.85 -34.03
CA ALA A 175 -13.33 -10.32 -32.77
C ALA A 175 -12.32 -10.20 -31.61
N ILE A 176 -11.04 -10.51 -31.85
CA ILE A 176 -9.98 -10.35 -30.85
C ILE A 176 -9.91 -8.89 -30.38
N ILE A 177 -9.87 -7.94 -31.32
CA ILE A 177 -9.76 -6.50 -31.01
C ILE A 177 -10.98 -6.02 -30.21
N VAL A 178 -12.19 -6.40 -30.62
CA VAL A 178 -13.43 -5.97 -29.93
C VAL A 178 -13.53 -6.57 -28.52
N ILE A 179 -13.20 -7.85 -28.36
CA ILE A 179 -13.26 -8.52 -27.05
C ILE A 179 -12.15 -7.98 -26.13
N ALA A 180 -10.93 -7.79 -26.65
CA ALA A 180 -9.82 -7.24 -25.86
C ALA A 180 -10.11 -5.81 -25.40
N SER A 181 -10.59 -4.93 -26.30
CA SER A 181 -10.93 -3.54 -25.94
C SER A 181 -12.08 -3.46 -24.93
N THR A 182 -13.14 -4.25 -25.13
CA THR A 182 -14.26 -4.37 -24.16
C THR A 182 -13.75 -4.91 -22.82
N GLY A 183 -12.87 -5.91 -22.86
CA GLY A 183 -12.25 -6.51 -21.70
C GLY A 183 -11.43 -5.50 -20.88
N VAL A 184 -10.57 -4.73 -21.55
CA VAL A 184 -9.79 -3.66 -20.91
C VAL A 184 -10.71 -2.64 -20.25
N PHE A 185 -11.78 -2.22 -20.93
CA PHE A 185 -12.77 -1.30 -20.36
C PHE A 185 -13.43 -1.88 -19.10
N LEU A 186 -13.85 -3.14 -19.14
CA LEU A 186 -14.48 -3.81 -17.99
C LEU A 186 -13.52 -3.98 -16.82
N ILE A 187 -12.25 -4.35 -17.06
CA ILE A 187 -11.23 -4.45 -16.02
C ILE A 187 -10.97 -3.08 -15.39
N TRP A 188 -10.91 -2.03 -16.19
CA TRP A 188 -10.75 -0.66 -15.70
C TRP A 188 -11.93 -0.21 -14.85
N ALA A 189 -13.16 -0.43 -15.33
CA ALA A 189 -14.39 -0.13 -14.58
C ALA A 189 -14.46 -0.93 -13.26
N ALA A 190 -14.10 -2.22 -13.29
CA ALA A 190 -14.02 -3.06 -12.10
C ALA A 190 -12.94 -2.57 -11.13
N SER A 191 -11.79 -2.11 -11.64
CA SER A 191 -10.71 -1.56 -10.80
C SER A 191 -11.16 -0.28 -10.10
N ILE A 192 -11.90 0.60 -10.78
CA ILE A 192 -12.51 1.78 -10.16
C ILE A 192 -13.54 1.39 -9.12
N ALA A 193 -14.42 0.43 -9.42
CA ALA A 193 -15.41 -0.06 -8.48
C ALA A 193 -14.74 -0.66 -7.22
N THR A 194 -13.69 -1.46 -7.41
CA THR A 194 -12.87 -2.00 -6.32
C THR A 194 -12.20 -0.88 -5.53
N MET A 195 -11.66 0.15 -6.18
CA MET A 195 -11.10 1.31 -5.48
C MET A 195 -12.15 2.05 -4.66
N LEU A 196 -13.36 2.28 -5.19
CA LEU A 196 -14.45 2.92 -4.45
C LEU A 196 -14.90 2.07 -3.26
N MET A 197 -15.03 0.76 -3.46
CA MET A 197 -15.38 -0.18 -2.40
C MET A 197 -14.28 -0.31 -1.35
N TYR A 198 -13.01 -0.12 -1.71
CA TYR A 198 -11.90 -0.14 -0.76
C TYR A 198 -12.11 0.86 0.36
N PHE A 199 -12.58 2.08 0.05
CA PHE A 199 -12.87 3.10 1.06
C PHE A 199 -13.99 2.69 2.03
N ARG A 200 -14.84 1.75 1.62
CA ARG A 200 -15.90 1.20 2.48
C ARG A 200 -15.40 0.07 3.38
N PHE A 201 -14.53 -0.80 2.83
CA PHE A 201 -14.01 -1.96 3.55
C PHE A 201 -12.64 -1.73 4.20
N PHE A 202 -12.10 -0.50 4.13
CA PHE A 202 -10.76 -0.17 4.61
C PHE A 202 -10.44 -0.67 6.04
N PRO A 203 -11.36 -0.66 7.03
CA PRO A 203 -11.03 -1.11 8.38
C PRO A 203 -10.66 -2.60 8.42
N ALA A 204 -11.36 -3.42 7.63
CA ALA A 204 -11.08 -4.84 7.48
C ALA A 204 -9.86 -5.09 6.59
N LEU A 205 -9.73 -4.35 5.47
CA LEU A 205 -8.64 -4.57 4.53
C LEU A 205 -7.27 -4.11 5.06
N CYS A 206 -7.24 -3.17 6.01
CA CYS A 206 -6.01 -2.63 6.59
C CYS A 206 -5.62 -3.27 7.92
N GLY A 207 -6.39 -4.24 8.42
CA GLY A 207 -6.12 -4.89 9.70
C GLY A 207 -6.50 -4.06 10.93
N ALA A 208 -7.09 -2.88 10.77
CA ALA A 208 -7.48 -1.99 11.87
C ALA A 208 -8.56 -2.63 12.74
N LEU A 209 -9.56 -3.23 12.08
CA LEU A 209 -10.65 -3.92 12.77
C LEU A 209 -10.14 -5.18 13.49
N GLN A 210 -9.28 -5.96 12.84
CA GLN A 210 -8.66 -7.17 13.40
C GLN A 210 -7.70 -6.89 14.56
N ALA A 211 -7.13 -5.69 14.60
CA ALA A 211 -6.26 -5.26 15.68
C ALA A 211 -7.04 -4.86 16.94
N CYS A 212 -8.30 -4.46 16.80
CA CYS A 212 -9.12 -3.89 17.87
C CYS A 212 -10.31 -4.76 18.30
N GLU A 213 -10.81 -5.63 17.43
CA GLU A 213 -12.00 -6.45 17.68
C GLU A 213 -11.70 -7.94 17.46
N GLU A 214 -12.23 -8.77 18.35
CA GLU A 214 -12.23 -10.22 18.17
C GLU A 214 -13.54 -10.65 17.49
N GLY A 215 -13.43 -11.39 16.38
CA GLY A 215 -14.62 -11.92 15.70
C GLY A 215 -15.30 -13.02 16.54
N PRO A 216 -16.64 -13.12 16.49
CA PRO A 216 -17.42 -14.06 17.31
C PRO A 216 -17.27 -15.53 16.89
N ASP A 217 -16.94 -15.78 15.61
CA ASP A 217 -16.90 -17.13 15.05
C ASP A 217 -15.48 -17.72 15.06
N PRO A 218 -15.29 -18.99 15.48
CA PRO A 218 -13.97 -19.64 15.50
C PRO A 218 -13.43 -20.04 14.13
N GLY A 219 -14.17 -19.84 13.03
CA GLY A 219 -13.76 -20.19 11.68
C GLY A 219 -13.04 -19.05 10.96
N MET A 220 -11.90 -19.31 10.32
CA MET A 220 -11.13 -18.28 9.58
C MET A 220 -11.95 -17.59 8.49
N VAL A 221 -12.76 -18.36 7.75
CA VAL A 221 -13.62 -17.82 6.68
C VAL A 221 -14.78 -17.01 7.26
N ALA A 222 -15.46 -17.55 8.27
CA ALA A 222 -16.55 -16.86 8.95
C ALA A 222 -16.07 -15.54 9.55
N GLN A 223 -14.91 -15.55 10.19
CA GLN A 223 -14.27 -14.37 10.77
C GLN A 223 -13.87 -13.34 9.70
N GLY A 224 -13.29 -13.77 8.58
CA GLY A 224 -12.98 -12.89 7.44
C GLY A 224 -14.23 -12.21 6.85
N VAL A 225 -15.31 -12.98 6.67
CA VAL A 225 -16.60 -12.46 6.19
C VAL A 225 -17.24 -11.53 7.22
N TRP A 226 -17.14 -11.86 8.51
CA TRP A 226 -17.61 -11.03 9.61
C TRP A 226 -16.89 -9.68 9.60
N TYR A 227 -15.56 -9.65 9.43
CA TYR A 227 -14.80 -8.40 9.32
C TYR A 227 -15.29 -7.52 8.16
N LEU A 228 -15.58 -8.11 6.99
CA LEU A 228 -16.13 -7.35 5.86
C LEU A 228 -17.53 -6.80 6.16
N LYS A 229 -18.42 -7.60 6.73
CA LYS A 229 -19.77 -7.16 7.12
C LYS A 229 -19.72 -6.05 8.16
N ARG A 230 -18.83 -6.18 9.15
CA ARG A 230 -18.59 -5.20 10.21
C ARG A 230 -18.03 -3.89 9.65
N ALA A 231 -17.05 -3.96 8.75
CA ALA A 231 -16.54 -2.77 8.07
C ALA A 231 -17.63 -2.07 7.24
N PHE A 232 -18.49 -2.83 6.56
CA PHE A 232 -19.61 -2.29 5.80
C PHE A 232 -20.65 -1.58 6.67
N SER A 233 -20.97 -2.14 7.84
CA SER A 233 -21.96 -1.55 8.75
C SER A 233 -21.44 -0.27 9.41
N LEU A 234 -20.16 -0.22 9.78
CA LEU A 234 -19.52 0.98 10.35
C LEU A 234 -19.41 2.12 9.34
N SER A 235 -19.09 1.81 8.09
CA SER A 235 -18.92 2.81 7.02
C SER A 235 -20.24 3.30 6.43
N GLN A 236 -21.36 2.60 6.67
CA GLN A 236 -22.66 3.03 6.19
C GLN A 236 -22.99 4.45 6.70
N GLY A 237 -23.64 5.28 5.90
CA GLY A 237 -23.98 6.68 6.27
C GLY A 237 -22.80 7.66 6.41
N TYR A 238 -21.56 7.17 6.56
CA TYR A 238 -20.35 8.00 6.68
C TYR A 238 -19.38 7.85 5.49
N TYR A 239 -19.75 7.05 4.48
CA TYR A 239 -18.91 6.75 3.33
C TYR A 239 -18.31 8.00 2.66
N GLY A 240 -19.12 9.03 2.34
CA GLY A 240 -18.63 10.22 1.64
C GLY A 240 -17.56 10.97 2.44
N ARG A 241 -17.69 11.02 3.76
CA ARG A 241 -16.68 11.62 4.65
C ARG A 241 -15.41 10.78 4.69
N ILE A 242 -15.54 9.47 4.87
CA ILE A 242 -14.41 8.52 4.88
C ILE A 242 -13.63 8.61 3.57
N PHE A 243 -14.34 8.58 2.45
CA PHE A 243 -13.81 8.72 1.10
C PHE A 243 -13.05 10.04 0.95
N LEU A 244 -13.67 11.17 1.28
CA LEU A 244 -13.03 12.49 1.16
C LEU A 244 -11.79 12.61 2.05
N MET A 245 -11.85 12.10 3.29
CA MET A 245 -10.74 12.14 4.23
C MET A 245 -9.55 11.27 3.78
N MET A 246 -9.81 10.07 3.24
CA MET A 246 -8.76 9.22 2.69
C MET A 246 -8.22 9.78 1.38
N LEU A 247 -9.07 10.29 0.50
CA LEU A 247 -8.67 10.90 -0.76
C LEU A 247 -7.78 12.13 -0.52
N MET A 248 -8.19 13.02 0.38
CA MET A 248 -7.41 14.21 0.71
C MET A 248 -6.04 13.84 1.28
N MET A 249 -5.98 12.87 2.20
CA MET A 249 -4.69 12.40 2.73
C MET A 249 -3.84 11.72 1.65
N TYR A 250 -4.45 10.98 0.72
CA TYR A 250 -3.75 10.41 -0.42
C TYR A 250 -3.18 11.50 -1.34
N ILE A 251 -3.92 12.58 -1.60
CA ILE A 251 -3.42 13.74 -2.37
C ILE A 251 -2.26 14.42 -1.65
N VAL A 252 -2.40 14.69 -0.35
CA VAL A 252 -1.31 15.29 0.47
C VAL A 252 -0.06 14.43 0.41
N TRP A 253 -0.22 13.12 0.57
CA TRP A 253 0.87 12.18 0.41
C TRP A 253 1.49 12.23 -0.99
N TYR A 254 0.68 12.20 -2.03
CA TYR A 254 1.17 12.24 -3.41
C TYR A 254 1.96 13.52 -3.69
N MET A 255 1.48 14.67 -3.21
CA MET A 255 2.20 15.95 -3.30
C MET A 255 3.52 15.93 -2.53
N PHE A 256 3.51 15.41 -1.29
CA PHE A 256 4.71 15.28 -0.48
C PHE A 256 5.73 14.36 -1.15
N ASN A 257 5.29 13.20 -1.64
CA ASN A 257 6.11 12.22 -2.32
C ASN A 257 6.71 12.78 -3.62
N GLY A 258 5.93 13.49 -4.42
CA GLY A 258 6.40 14.15 -5.64
C GLY A 258 7.40 15.26 -5.35
N GLY A 259 7.15 16.09 -4.32
CA GLY A 259 8.09 17.13 -3.89
C GLY A 259 9.41 16.54 -3.38
N LEU A 260 9.34 15.45 -2.62
CA LEU A 260 10.52 14.76 -2.11
C LEU A 260 11.32 14.08 -3.22
N GLN A 261 10.66 13.41 -4.15
CA GLN A 261 11.29 12.82 -5.33
C GLN A 261 12.01 13.89 -6.16
N SER A 262 11.35 15.01 -6.43
CA SER A 262 11.93 16.14 -7.17
C SER A 262 13.13 16.74 -6.43
N THR A 263 13.07 16.80 -5.11
CA THR A 263 14.17 17.31 -4.27
C THR A 263 15.37 16.38 -4.32
N ILE A 264 15.16 15.06 -4.20
CA ILE A 264 16.24 14.07 -4.32
C ILE A 264 16.86 14.14 -5.71
N GLU A 265 16.04 14.21 -6.76
CA GLU A 265 16.51 14.30 -8.14
C GLU A 265 17.40 15.52 -8.37
N LEU A 266 17.00 16.68 -7.83
CA LEU A 266 17.78 17.91 -7.89
C LEU A 266 19.08 17.81 -7.09
N LEU A 267 19.07 17.19 -5.91
CA LEU A 267 20.28 16.98 -5.10
C LEU A 267 21.28 16.08 -5.82
N VAL A 268 20.80 15.01 -6.45
CA VAL A 268 21.65 14.10 -7.23
C VAL A 268 22.21 14.81 -8.46
N MET A 269 21.38 15.59 -9.18
CA MET A 269 21.82 16.42 -10.31
C MET A 269 22.91 17.43 -9.90
N LEU A 270 22.74 18.09 -8.75
CA LEU A 270 23.72 19.05 -8.23
C LEU A 270 25.03 18.38 -7.85
N TYR A 271 24.97 17.21 -7.19
CA TYR A 271 26.15 16.42 -6.86
C TYR A 271 26.93 16.03 -8.11
N ASP A 272 26.24 15.52 -9.13
CA ASP A 272 26.85 15.11 -10.38
C ASP A 272 27.52 16.30 -11.09
N TYR A 273 26.83 17.45 -11.17
CA TYR A 273 27.40 18.68 -11.71
C TYR A 273 28.71 19.05 -11.00
N MET A 274 28.71 19.08 -9.66
CA MET A 274 29.91 19.38 -8.86
C MET A 274 31.03 18.35 -9.08
N SER A 275 30.69 17.08 -9.29
CA SER A 275 31.66 15.99 -9.46
C SER A 275 32.25 15.91 -10.88
N SER A 276 31.47 16.31 -11.90
CA SER A 276 31.85 16.24 -13.31
C SER A 276 32.88 17.30 -13.71
N GLY A 277 33.06 18.35 -12.89
CA GLY A 277 33.95 19.47 -13.20
C GLY A 277 33.54 20.27 -14.45
N SER A 278 32.31 20.08 -14.94
CA SER A 278 31.80 20.77 -16.12
C SER A 278 31.50 22.24 -15.81
N VAL A 279 31.91 23.14 -16.71
CA VAL A 279 31.80 24.60 -16.49
C VAL A 279 30.40 25.11 -16.84
N ASP A 280 29.62 24.41 -17.67
CA ASP A 280 28.31 24.87 -18.14
C ASP A 280 27.16 23.95 -17.66
N ILE A 281 26.34 24.49 -16.77
CA ILE A 281 25.13 23.83 -16.21
C ILE A 281 24.12 23.54 -17.33
N THR A 282 24.09 24.38 -18.37
CA THR A 282 23.10 24.29 -19.44
C THR A 282 23.33 23.05 -20.29
N GLU A 283 24.59 22.77 -20.64
CA GLU A 283 24.97 21.58 -21.41
C GLU A 283 24.71 20.30 -20.63
N TYR A 284 25.02 20.30 -19.33
CA TYR A 284 24.75 19.18 -18.43
C TYR A 284 23.25 18.86 -18.31
N ILE A 285 22.40 19.88 -18.13
CA ILE A 285 20.93 19.70 -18.08
C ILE A 285 20.40 19.17 -19.42
N THR A 286 20.95 19.63 -20.54
CA THR A 286 20.50 19.22 -21.88
C THR A 286 20.85 17.75 -22.16
N GLN A 287 22.07 17.32 -21.82
CA GLN A 287 22.48 15.90 -21.92
C GLN A 287 21.63 14.98 -21.03
N GLN A 288 21.23 15.48 -19.85
CA GLN A 288 20.36 14.70 -18.95
C GLN A 288 18.92 14.62 -19.48
N ALA A 289 18.43 15.68 -20.14
CA ALA A 289 17.13 15.69 -20.81
C ALA A 289 17.10 14.78 -22.04
N GLU A 290 18.25 14.54 -22.68
CA GLU A 290 18.42 13.60 -23.80
C GLU A 290 18.45 12.12 -23.38
N GLY A 291 18.28 11.82 -22.09
CA GLY A 291 18.06 10.45 -21.62
C GLY A 291 19.32 9.66 -21.27
N ASN A 292 20.48 10.32 -21.17
CA ASN A 292 21.74 9.66 -20.80
C ASN A 292 21.84 9.48 -19.26
N SER A 293 20.86 8.78 -18.67
CA SER A 293 20.79 8.58 -17.22
C SER A 293 21.67 7.40 -16.80
N ASP A 294 22.76 7.68 -16.06
CA ASP A 294 23.61 6.63 -15.48
C ASP A 294 22.76 5.63 -14.64
N PRO A 295 22.79 4.33 -14.95
CA PRO A 295 22.09 3.30 -14.17
C PRO A 295 22.41 3.35 -12.66
N LEU A 296 23.64 3.69 -12.29
CA LEU A 296 24.05 3.79 -10.88
C LEU A 296 23.33 4.96 -10.18
N ARG A 297 23.15 6.07 -10.88
CA ARG A 297 22.41 7.24 -10.41
C ARG A 297 20.95 6.90 -10.14
N MET A 298 20.30 6.24 -11.09
CA MET A 298 18.91 5.81 -10.94
C MET A 298 18.75 4.81 -9.79
N GLY A 299 19.70 3.87 -9.65
CA GLY A 299 19.73 2.94 -8.52
C GLY A 299 19.84 3.63 -7.16
N LEU A 300 20.69 4.65 -7.05
CA LEU A 300 20.84 5.44 -5.82
C LEU A 300 19.57 6.25 -5.50
N GLN A 301 19.03 6.96 -6.48
CA GLN A 301 17.79 7.74 -6.34
C GLN A 301 16.63 6.85 -5.86
N MET A 302 16.46 5.68 -6.49
CA MET A 302 15.43 4.71 -6.11
C MET A 302 15.66 4.18 -4.69
N SER A 303 16.91 3.91 -4.31
CA SER A 303 17.25 3.44 -2.95
C SER A 303 16.91 4.47 -1.87
N ILE A 304 17.29 5.74 -2.07
CA ILE A 304 16.95 6.82 -1.14
C ILE A 304 15.44 6.98 -1.05
N MET A 305 14.75 6.94 -2.20
CA MET A 305 13.30 7.04 -2.26
C MET A 305 12.62 5.91 -1.48
N HIS A 306 13.08 4.67 -1.63
CA HIS A 306 12.56 3.53 -0.90
C HIS A 306 12.76 3.66 0.62
N ILE A 307 13.90 4.16 1.08
CA ILE A 307 14.15 4.40 2.51
C ILE A 307 13.16 5.43 3.06
N VAL A 308 12.94 6.53 2.35
CA VAL A 308 11.98 7.56 2.77
C VAL A 308 10.55 7.01 2.76
N MET A 309 10.22 6.19 1.77
CA MET A 309 8.92 5.52 1.68
C MET A 309 8.67 4.53 2.83
N LEU A 310 9.66 4.17 3.66
CA LEU A 310 9.42 3.32 4.85
C LEU A 310 8.63 4.03 5.96
N ILE A 311 8.66 5.37 6.00
CA ILE A 311 8.03 6.15 7.09
C ILE A 311 6.54 6.34 6.86
N PHE A 312 6.11 6.40 5.60
CA PHE A 312 4.73 6.73 5.27
C PHE A 312 3.71 5.62 5.53
N PRO A 313 3.94 4.35 5.13
CA PRO A 313 2.99 3.27 5.39
C PRO A 313 2.62 3.14 6.89
N PRO A 314 3.57 3.22 7.85
CA PRO A 314 3.25 3.30 9.28
C PRO A 314 2.32 4.46 9.65
N LEU A 315 2.64 5.67 9.19
CA LEU A 315 1.84 6.87 9.45
C LEU A 315 0.42 6.71 8.89
N TRP A 316 0.33 6.19 7.67
CA TRP A 316 -0.93 5.93 6.98
C TRP A 316 -1.78 4.90 7.72
N GLN A 317 -1.16 3.87 8.31
CA GLN A 317 -1.88 2.90 9.14
C GLN A 317 -2.35 3.50 10.46
N CYS A 318 -1.55 4.33 11.13
CA CYS A 318 -2.00 5.07 12.32
C CYS A 318 -3.22 5.95 12.00
N TYR A 319 -3.18 6.65 10.85
CA TYR A 319 -4.30 7.48 10.39
C TYR A 319 -5.57 6.66 10.13
N LYS A 320 -5.46 5.51 9.44
CA LYS A 320 -6.60 4.62 9.20
C LYS A 320 -7.17 4.03 10.48
N LEU A 321 -6.32 3.64 11.42
CA LEU A 321 -6.77 3.14 12.71
C LEU A 321 -7.59 4.21 13.45
N LEU A 322 -7.11 5.45 13.49
CA LEU A 322 -7.83 6.57 14.09
C LEU A 322 -9.15 6.88 13.36
N LEU A 323 -9.17 6.78 12.03
CA LEU A 323 -10.40 6.93 11.25
C LEU A 323 -11.43 5.83 11.61
N TYR A 324 -10.95 4.60 11.83
CA TYR A 324 -11.80 3.51 12.29
C TYR A 324 -12.34 3.76 13.71
N VAL A 325 -11.52 4.28 14.64
CA VAL A 325 -11.99 4.67 15.98
C VAL A 325 -13.00 5.82 15.94
N ASP A 326 -12.78 6.84 15.10
CA ASP A 326 -13.76 7.93 14.86
C ASP A 326 -15.11 7.37 14.37
N LEU A 327 -15.08 6.38 13.47
CA LEU A 327 -16.30 5.74 13.00
C LEU A 327 -17.04 5.01 14.11
N ARG A 328 -16.33 4.29 14.99
CA ARG A 328 -16.95 3.61 16.13
C ARG A 328 -17.56 4.61 17.12
N CYS A 329 -16.87 5.71 17.42
CA CYS A 329 -17.42 6.77 18.27
C CYS A 329 -18.74 7.32 17.67
N ARG A 330 -18.76 7.58 16.35
CA ARG A 330 -19.96 8.14 15.69
C ARG A 330 -21.12 7.14 15.52
N ARG A 331 -20.82 5.86 15.31
CA ARG A 331 -21.84 4.82 15.04
C ARG A 331 -22.35 4.17 16.31
N GLU A 332 -21.50 4.00 17.30
CA GLU A 332 -21.72 3.11 18.44
C GLU A 332 -21.64 3.83 19.77
N ALA A 333 -21.35 5.14 19.77
CA ALA A 333 -20.99 5.87 20.99
C ALA A 333 -19.89 5.14 21.78
N PHE A 334 -18.90 4.60 21.05
CA PHE A 334 -17.78 3.85 21.62
C PHE A 334 -17.04 4.64 22.71
N ASP A 335 -17.06 5.96 22.59
CA ASP A 335 -16.59 6.90 23.60
C ASP A 335 -17.31 6.78 24.94
N ILE A 336 -18.64 6.63 24.91
CA ILE A 336 -19.43 6.43 26.12
C ILE A 336 -19.16 5.05 26.73
N TYR A 337 -19.04 4.01 25.89
CA TYR A 337 -18.74 2.66 26.36
C TYR A 337 -17.39 2.58 27.09
N GLN A 338 -16.34 3.16 26.51
CA GLN A 338 -15.02 3.18 27.15
C GLN A 338 -14.99 3.99 28.45
N LEU A 339 -15.78 5.07 28.55
CA LEU A 339 -15.90 5.84 29.80
C LEU A 339 -16.49 4.98 30.91
N VAL A 340 -17.59 4.30 30.65
CA VAL A 340 -18.28 3.44 31.62
C VAL A 340 -17.38 2.29 32.07
N GLU A 341 -16.74 1.59 31.14
CA GLU A 341 -15.84 0.48 31.47
C GLU A 341 -14.60 0.94 32.28
N SER A 342 -14.09 2.15 32.01
CA SER A 342 -12.98 2.72 32.77
C SER A 342 -13.35 3.16 34.19
N ASP A 343 -14.59 3.61 34.39
CA ASP A 343 -15.11 3.99 35.71
C ASP A 343 -15.39 2.73 36.55
N GLU A 344 -15.98 1.69 35.95
CA GLU A 344 -16.20 0.38 36.61
C GLU A 344 -14.87 -0.29 37.02
N ALA A 345 -13.88 -0.31 36.13
CA ALA A 345 -12.54 -0.84 36.45
C ALA A 345 -11.82 -0.01 37.52
N GLY A 346 -12.12 1.29 37.61
CA GLY A 346 -11.63 2.18 38.67
C GLY A 346 -12.26 1.89 40.04
N GLU A 347 -13.55 1.58 40.08
CA GLU A 347 -14.26 1.20 41.31
C GLU A 347 -13.81 -0.16 41.84
N ASP A 348 -13.61 -1.16 40.97
CA ASP A 348 -13.13 -2.49 41.37
C ASP A 348 -11.70 -2.47 41.95
N MET A 349 -10.84 -1.59 41.43
CA MET A 349 -9.50 -1.36 42.01
C MET A 349 -9.53 -0.60 43.34
N ALA A 350 -10.53 0.26 43.56
CA ALA A 350 -10.70 0.95 44.84
C ALA A 350 -11.22 0.03 45.95
N ILE A 351 -12.02 -0.99 45.60
CA ILE A 351 -12.56 -1.99 46.55
C ILE A 351 -11.51 -3.06 46.93
N SER A 352 -10.55 -3.34 46.05
CA SER A 352 -9.52 -4.38 46.26
C SER A 352 -8.21 -3.91 46.89
N ALA A 353 -8.08 -2.62 47.23
CA ALA A 353 -6.92 -2.11 47.96
C ALA A 353 -6.96 -2.61 49.42
N PRO A 354 -5.94 -3.36 49.90
CA PRO A 354 -5.90 -3.79 51.30
C PRO A 354 -5.77 -2.57 52.22
N GLN A 355 -6.67 -2.48 53.20
CA GLN A 355 -6.64 -1.45 54.25
C GLN A 355 -5.41 -1.59 55.16
#